data_AF-W9PIS4-F1
#
_entry.id   AF-W9PIS4-F1
#
_cell.length_a   1.000
_cell.length_b   1.000
_cell.length_c   1.000
_cell.angle_alpha   90.00
_cell.angle_beta   90.00
_cell.angle_gamma   90.00
#
_symmetry.space_group_name_H-M   'P 1'
#
loop_
_entity.id
_entity.type
_entity.pdbx_description
1 polymer ?
#
loop_
_entity_poly.entity_id
_entity_poly.type
_entity_poly.pdbx_seq_one_letter_code
_entity_poly.pdbx_strand_id
1 'polypeptide(L)'
;MNEEFFRGFSQDLHDPIRWETFYKREQSKNPSLPKETPPVPSVDAEWLFNEMMTVSNNPDPWMFPALKKLKEDGRFILAALSNTVIFPPGHKLHLDHFFDEPVRQIFDVFISSAHVGIRKPDPAMYKLALDRVNEFAKANAHSARGKSLSWEVGIKAEEVTFLDDIGENLKEARRQGLQTIKVNLGRAFEAVDELERVTGLKLAGDHPRMPVEPKAQKVKAKM
;
A
#
# COMPACT_ATOMS: atom_id res chain seq x y z
N MET A 1 5.39 -18.39 -4.82
CA MET A 1 4.35 -18.42 -5.87
C MET A 1 4.62 -19.57 -6.81
N ASN A 2 3.58 -20.26 -7.27
CA ASN A 2 3.65 -21.50 -8.05
C ASN A 2 2.55 -21.50 -9.12
N GLU A 3 2.50 -22.57 -9.92
CA GLU A 3 1.50 -22.76 -10.98
C GLU A 3 0.06 -22.68 -10.46
N GLU A 4 -0.20 -23.17 -9.24
CA GLU A 4 -1.54 -23.13 -8.64
C GLU A 4 -2.02 -21.70 -8.38
N PHE A 5 -1.13 -20.83 -7.89
CA PHE A 5 -1.44 -19.40 -7.74
C PHE A 5 -1.83 -18.78 -9.08
N PHE A 6 -1.02 -18.97 -10.12
CA PHE A 6 -1.30 -18.37 -11.44
C PHE A 6 -2.54 -18.94 -12.11
N ARG A 7 -2.84 -20.23 -11.88
CA ARG A 7 -4.11 -20.83 -12.31
C ARG A 7 -5.30 -20.13 -11.65
N GLY A 8 -5.26 -19.93 -10.33
CA GLY A 8 -6.33 -19.22 -9.60
C GLY A 8 -6.45 -17.76 -10.02
N PHE A 9 -5.32 -17.05 -10.13
CA PHE A 9 -5.31 -15.65 -10.57
C PHE A 9 -5.82 -15.49 -12.01
N SER A 10 -5.48 -16.42 -12.90
CA SER A 10 -6.02 -16.46 -14.26
C SER A 10 -7.53 -16.72 -14.27
N GLN A 11 -8.02 -17.66 -13.46
CA GLN A 11 -9.47 -17.90 -13.31
C GLN A 11 -10.20 -16.64 -12.83
N ASP A 12 -9.64 -15.92 -11.86
CA ASP A 12 -10.19 -14.69 -11.33
C ASP A 12 -10.26 -13.56 -12.37
N LEU A 13 -9.24 -13.42 -13.22
CA LEU A 13 -9.17 -12.42 -14.29
C LEU A 13 -10.14 -12.72 -15.45
N HIS A 14 -10.43 -14.00 -15.69
CA HIS A 14 -11.28 -14.45 -16.79
C HIS A 14 -12.71 -14.82 -16.35
N ASP A 15 -13.12 -14.45 -15.14
CA ASP A 15 -14.48 -14.69 -14.62
C ASP A 15 -15.51 -13.78 -15.34
N PRO A 16 -16.46 -14.35 -16.10
CA PRO A 16 -17.44 -13.57 -16.85
C PRO A 16 -18.39 -12.73 -15.98
N ILE A 17 -18.73 -13.20 -14.79
CA ILE A 17 -19.64 -12.50 -13.87
C ILE A 17 -18.93 -11.27 -13.31
N ARG A 18 -17.66 -11.41 -12.93
CA ARG A 18 -16.84 -10.27 -12.47
C ARG A 18 -16.63 -9.25 -13.59
N TRP A 19 -16.37 -9.71 -14.80
CA TRP A 19 -16.22 -8.84 -15.96
C TRP A 19 -17.50 -8.05 -16.25
N GLU A 20 -18.65 -8.71 -16.29
CA GLU A 20 -19.93 -8.05 -16.53
C GLU A 20 -20.26 -7.03 -15.41
N THR A 21 -20.02 -7.40 -14.15
CA THR A 21 -20.22 -6.51 -13.01
C THR A 21 -19.32 -5.28 -13.09
N PHE A 22 -18.04 -5.47 -13.42
CA PHE A 22 -17.09 -4.37 -13.63
C PHE A 22 -17.55 -3.47 -14.78
N TYR A 23 -17.88 -4.06 -15.94
CA TYR A 23 -18.23 -3.30 -17.14
C TYR A 23 -19.48 -2.45 -16.93
N LYS A 24 -20.55 -3.01 -16.36
CA LYS A 24 -21.78 -2.26 -16.04
C LYS A 24 -21.52 -1.10 -15.08
N ARG A 25 -20.66 -1.31 -14.08
CA ARG A 25 -20.25 -0.25 -13.13
C ARG A 25 -19.47 0.87 -13.81
N GLU A 26 -18.59 0.57 -14.76
CA GLU A 26 -17.86 1.61 -15.49
C GLU A 26 -18.74 2.29 -16.54
N GLN A 27 -19.65 1.55 -17.19
CA GLN A 27 -20.65 2.09 -18.12
C GLN A 27 -21.58 3.09 -17.44
N SER A 28 -21.98 2.85 -16.17
CA SER A 28 -22.81 3.80 -15.42
C SER A 28 -22.09 5.12 -15.12
N LYS A 29 -20.76 5.14 -15.12
CA LYS A 29 -19.93 6.35 -14.93
C LYS A 29 -19.56 7.01 -16.24
N ASN A 30 -19.48 6.24 -17.32
CA ASN A 30 -19.08 6.70 -18.64
C ASN A 30 -20.08 6.21 -19.71
N PRO A 31 -21.10 7.01 -20.03
CA PRO A 31 -22.11 6.68 -21.03
C PRO A 31 -21.57 6.50 -22.47
N SER A 32 -20.31 6.86 -22.74
CA SER A 32 -19.68 6.64 -24.05
C SER A 32 -19.26 5.19 -24.30
N LEU A 33 -19.25 4.34 -23.26
CA LEU A 33 -18.95 2.92 -23.41
C LEU A 33 -20.08 2.20 -24.16
N PRO A 34 -19.76 1.19 -25.01
CA PRO A 34 -20.75 0.36 -25.71
C PRO A 34 -21.86 -0.17 -24.79
N LYS A 35 -23.10 -0.27 -25.31
CA LYS A 35 -24.26 -0.77 -24.56
C LYS A 35 -24.12 -2.23 -24.17
N GLU A 36 -23.64 -3.04 -25.11
CA GLU A 36 -23.39 -4.47 -24.89
C GLU A 36 -22.06 -4.67 -24.17
N THR A 37 -22.04 -5.60 -23.23
CA THR A 37 -20.80 -5.97 -22.54
C THR A 37 -19.91 -6.75 -23.52
N PRO A 38 -18.69 -6.29 -23.81
CA PRO A 38 -17.75 -7.01 -24.69
C PRO A 38 -17.34 -8.35 -24.07
N PRO A 39 -16.79 -9.29 -24.85
CA PRO A 39 -16.27 -10.54 -24.32
C PRO A 39 -15.17 -10.27 -23.28
N VAL A 40 -15.00 -11.22 -22.35
CA VAL A 40 -13.94 -11.17 -21.35
C VAL A 40 -12.59 -11.09 -22.06
N PRO A 41 -11.72 -10.12 -21.74
CA PRO A 41 -10.42 -10.00 -22.38
C PRO A 41 -9.53 -11.20 -22.02
N SER A 42 -8.76 -11.68 -22.98
CA SER A 42 -7.68 -12.63 -22.72
C SER A 42 -6.47 -11.89 -22.15
N VAL A 43 -6.04 -12.26 -20.96
CA VAL A 43 -4.95 -11.63 -20.23
C VAL A 43 -3.94 -12.69 -19.81
N ASP A 44 -2.66 -12.49 -20.15
CA ASP A 44 -1.58 -13.29 -19.58
C ASP A 44 -1.43 -12.93 -18.09
N ALA A 45 -1.94 -13.81 -17.22
CA ALA A 45 -2.01 -13.59 -15.79
C ALA A 45 -0.61 -13.58 -15.14
N GLU A 46 0.30 -14.43 -15.61
CA GLU A 46 1.66 -14.51 -15.07
C GLU A 46 2.47 -13.29 -15.48
N TRP A 47 2.38 -12.90 -16.76
CA TRP A 47 3.01 -11.67 -17.24
C TRP A 47 2.45 -10.45 -16.50
N LEU A 48 1.12 -10.29 -16.42
CA LEU A 48 0.48 -9.15 -15.76
C LEU A 48 0.93 -9.03 -14.30
N PHE A 49 0.89 -10.14 -13.54
CA PHE A 49 1.29 -10.13 -12.15
C PHE A 49 2.75 -9.72 -11.99
N ASN A 50 3.64 -10.32 -12.79
CA ASN A 50 5.06 -10.02 -12.75
C ASN A 50 5.36 -8.57 -13.10
N GLU A 51 4.67 -8.00 -14.10
CA GLU A 51 4.82 -6.59 -14.44
C GLU A 51 4.31 -5.67 -13.33
N MET A 52 3.15 -5.97 -12.74
CA MET A 52 2.63 -5.22 -11.59
C MET A 52 3.63 -5.18 -10.44
N MET A 53 4.23 -6.33 -10.11
CA MET A 53 5.22 -6.42 -9.03
C MET A 53 6.54 -5.72 -9.40
N THR A 54 7.00 -5.85 -10.63
CA THR A 54 8.19 -5.13 -11.12
C THR A 54 8.00 -3.62 -11.03
N VAL A 55 6.86 -3.08 -11.49
CA VAL A 55 6.59 -1.63 -11.44
C VAL A 55 6.47 -1.13 -10.00
N SER A 56 5.93 -1.95 -9.09
CA SER A 56 5.74 -1.60 -7.67
C SER A 56 7.05 -1.39 -6.88
N ASN A 57 8.20 -1.80 -7.43
CA ASN A 57 9.51 -1.57 -6.81
C ASN A 57 9.99 -0.11 -6.93
N ASN A 58 9.34 0.73 -7.73
CA ASN A 58 9.71 2.14 -7.84
C ASN A 58 9.08 2.95 -6.70
N PRO A 59 9.89 3.64 -5.86
CA PRO A 59 9.35 4.50 -4.82
C PRO A 59 8.51 5.65 -5.42
N ASP A 60 7.38 5.94 -4.79
CA ASP A 60 6.56 7.09 -5.19
C ASP A 60 7.33 8.41 -4.96
N PRO A 61 7.37 9.31 -5.96
CA PRO A 61 8.21 10.51 -5.92
C PRO A 61 7.75 11.55 -4.90
N TRP A 62 6.54 11.44 -4.36
CA TRP A 62 6.01 12.33 -3.32
C TRP A 62 6.12 11.68 -1.94
N MET A 63 5.68 10.43 -1.81
CA MET A 63 5.62 9.76 -0.52
C MET A 63 7.01 9.37 0.00
N PHE A 64 7.91 8.92 -0.86
CA PHE A 64 9.24 8.48 -0.42
C PHE A 64 10.09 9.60 0.19
N PRO A 65 10.19 10.80 -0.40
CA PRO A 65 10.85 11.93 0.26
C PRO A 65 10.15 12.38 1.55
N ALA A 66 8.81 12.33 1.60
CA ALA A 66 8.06 12.67 2.81
C ALA A 66 8.40 11.71 3.97
N LEU A 67 8.47 10.40 3.71
CA LEU A 67 8.88 9.40 4.69
C LEU A 67 10.29 9.63 5.22
N LYS A 68 11.25 10.02 4.36
CA LYS A 68 12.60 10.36 4.79
C LYS A 68 12.61 11.55 5.75
N LYS A 69 11.89 12.62 5.41
CA LYS A 69 11.78 13.81 6.28
C LYS A 69 11.12 13.49 7.62
N LEU A 70 10.09 12.63 7.64
CA LEU A 70 9.46 12.17 8.88
C LEU A 70 10.44 11.36 9.74
N LYS A 71 11.26 10.51 9.12
CA LYS A 71 12.29 9.73 9.80
C LYS A 71 13.35 10.65 10.40
N GLU A 72 13.80 11.65 9.65
CA GLU A 72 14.79 12.65 10.08
C GLU A 72 14.27 13.54 11.20
N ASP A 73 13.00 13.95 11.18
CA ASP A 73 12.36 14.74 12.25
C ASP A 73 12.32 13.96 13.58
N GLY A 74 12.12 12.63 13.52
CA GLY A 74 12.25 11.76 14.67
C GLY A 74 11.09 11.81 15.67
N ARG A 75 10.05 12.64 15.49
CA ARG A 75 8.89 12.64 16.42
C ARG A 75 7.89 11.50 16.19
N PHE A 76 8.01 10.76 15.08
CA PHE A 76 7.02 9.76 14.67
C PHE A 76 7.60 8.35 14.56
N ILE A 77 6.97 7.35 15.20
CA ILE A 77 7.27 5.94 14.89
C ILE A 77 6.73 5.66 13.48
N LEU A 78 7.60 5.27 12.57
CA LEU A 78 7.19 4.94 11.21
C LEU A 78 6.92 3.44 11.09
N ALA A 79 5.67 3.07 10.79
CA ALA A 79 5.28 1.68 10.61
C ALA A 79 4.75 1.42 9.19
N ALA A 80 5.22 0.35 8.56
CA ALA A 80 4.68 -0.15 7.30
C ALA A 80 3.77 -1.36 7.56
N LEU A 81 2.54 -1.31 7.04
CA LEU A 81 1.58 -2.42 7.08
C LEU A 81 1.18 -2.78 5.65
N SER A 82 1.79 -3.84 5.10
CA SER A 82 1.70 -4.12 3.66
C SER A 82 1.23 -5.55 3.34
N ASN A 83 0.24 -5.63 2.45
CA ASN A 83 -0.14 -6.89 1.81
C ASN A 83 0.95 -7.22 0.77
N THR A 84 1.76 -8.22 1.06
CA THR A 84 3.02 -8.52 0.35
C THR A 84 3.03 -9.96 -0.13
N VAL A 85 4.01 -10.30 -0.97
CA VAL A 85 4.23 -11.63 -1.51
C VAL A 85 5.69 -12.02 -1.29
N ILE A 86 5.93 -13.30 -0.99
CA ILE A 86 7.26 -13.89 -0.96
C ILE A 86 7.47 -14.68 -2.25
N PHE A 87 8.45 -14.24 -3.04
CA PHE A 87 8.85 -14.95 -4.26
C PHE A 87 9.77 -16.12 -3.91
N PRO A 88 9.64 -17.28 -4.57
CA PRO A 88 10.49 -18.42 -4.29
C PRO A 88 11.92 -18.18 -4.80
N PRO A 89 12.94 -18.86 -4.24
CA PRO A 89 14.30 -18.83 -4.78
C PRO A 89 14.33 -19.15 -6.27
N GLY A 90 15.17 -18.42 -7.02
CA GLY A 90 15.27 -18.52 -8.48
C GLY A 90 14.26 -17.67 -9.27
N HIS A 91 13.26 -17.08 -8.61
CA HIS A 91 12.37 -16.11 -9.27
C HIS A 91 13.06 -14.75 -9.45
N LYS A 92 12.79 -14.04 -10.56
CA LYS A 92 13.41 -12.74 -10.90
C LYS A 92 13.24 -11.63 -9.84
N LEU A 93 12.21 -11.75 -9.02
CA LEU A 93 11.84 -10.82 -7.93
C LEU A 93 12.12 -11.39 -6.53
N HIS A 94 12.85 -12.51 -6.44
CA HIS A 94 13.28 -13.06 -5.17
C HIS A 94 14.28 -12.12 -4.49
N LEU A 95 14.19 -12.04 -3.16
CA LEU A 95 15.11 -11.29 -2.32
C LEU A 95 15.54 -12.22 -1.19
N ASP A 96 16.84 -12.47 -1.08
CA ASP A 96 17.42 -13.29 -0.01
C ASP A 96 17.17 -12.65 1.37
N HIS A 97 17.31 -11.32 1.43
CA HIS A 97 17.10 -10.53 2.64
C HIS A 97 15.91 -9.59 2.47
N PHE A 98 14.70 -10.13 2.60
CA PHE A 98 13.47 -9.37 2.41
C PHE A 98 13.42 -8.08 3.23
N PHE A 99 13.95 -8.02 4.45
CA PHE A 99 13.84 -6.80 5.26
C PHE A 99 14.93 -5.75 4.96
N ASP A 100 15.96 -6.08 4.19
CA ASP A 100 17.15 -5.23 4.01
C ASP A 100 17.01 -4.18 2.90
N GLU A 101 15.90 -4.22 2.15
CA GLU A 101 15.62 -3.25 1.08
C GLU A 101 15.58 -1.80 1.61
N PRO A 102 16.20 -0.82 0.91
CA PRO A 102 16.34 0.56 1.41
C PRO A 102 15.03 1.23 1.82
N VAL A 103 13.93 0.95 1.11
CA VAL A 103 12.60 1.50 1.46
C VAL A 103 12.11 0.93 2.79
N ARG A 104 12.33 -0.37 3.04
CA ARG A 104 11.86 -1.06 4.25
C ARG A 104 12.62 -0.57 5.49
N GLN A 105 13.90 -0.24 5.32
CA GLN A 105 14.78 0.29 6.37
C GLN A 105 14.40 1.71 6.85
N ILE A 106 13.53 2.42 6.15
CA ILE A 106 12.99 3.71 6.64
C ILE A 106 12.10 3.51 7.86
N PHE A 107 11.36 2.39 7.89
CA PHE A 107 10.36 2.13 8.91
C PHE A 107 11.01 1.58 10.19
N ASP A 108 10.53 2.07 11.33
CA ASP A 108 10.85 1.52 12.66
C ASP A 108 10.20 0.13 12.84
N VAL A 109 9.03 -0.08 12.23
CA VAL A 109 8.28 -1.34 12.26
C VAL A 109 7.84 -1.71 10.85
N PHE A 110 8.11 -2.94 10.40
CA PHE A 110 7.65 -3.43 9.10
C PHE A 110 6.84 -4.71 9.25
N ILE A 111 5.59 -4.69 8.79
CA ILE A 111 4.64 -5.81 8.92
C ILE A 111 4.23 -6.26 7.53
N SER A 112 4.66 -7.47 7.18
CA SER A 112 4.38 -8.14 5.92
C SER A 112 3.29 -9.18 6.11
N SER A 113 2.18 -9.06 5.36
CA SER A 113 1.10 -10.06 5.39
C SER A 113 1.58 -11.48 5.08
N ALA A 114 2.55 -11.62 4.17
CA ALA A 114 3.09 -12.93 3.79
C ALA A 114 3.88 -13.60 4.92
N HIS A 115 4.47 -12.83 5.82
CA HIS A 115 5.21 -13.36 6.97
C HIS A 115 4.32 -13.59 8.19
N VAL A 116 3.29 -12.76 8.39
CA VAL A 116 2.39 -12.88 9.55
C VAL A 116 1.14 -13.72 9.29
N GLY A 117 0.84 -14.05 8.03
CA GLY A 117 -0.28 -14.91 7.64
C GLY A 117 -1.67 -14.24 7.70
N ILE A 118 -1.72 -12.92 7.92
CA ILE A 118 -2.95 -12.12 8.00
C ILE A 118 -2.81 -10.94 7.05
N ARG A 119 -3.88 -10.55 6.37
CA ARG A 119 -3.87 -9.45 5.39
C ARG A 119 -4.91 -8.38 5.72
N LYS A 120 -4.66 -7.14 5.34
CA LYS A 120 -5.72 -6.11 5.32
C LYS A 120 -6.81 -6.54 4.32
N PRO A 121 -8.11 -6.30 4.60
CA PRO A 121 -8.66 -5.52 5.72
C PRO A 121 -9.11 -6.40 6.92
N ASP A 122 -8.45 -7.51 7.21
CA ASP A 122 -8.78 -8.30 8.41
C ASP A 122 -8.55 -7.47 9.68
N PRO A 123 -9.55 -7.33 10.59
CA PRO A 123 -9.41 -6.60 11.86
C PRO A 123 -8.18 -7.01 12.68
N ALA A 124 -7.79 -8.29 12.66
CA ALA A 124 -6.64 -8.80 13.39
C ALA A 124 -5.31 -8.20 12.89
N MET A 125 -5.23 -7.80 11.61
CA MET A 125 -4.03 -7.18 11.03
C MET A 125 -3.74 -5.80 11.64
N TYR A 126 -4.78 -5.03 11.97
CA TYR A 126 -4.66 -3.70 12.57
C TYR A 126 -4.34 -3.78 14.07
N LYS A 127 -4.92 -4.75 14.78
CA LYS A 127 -4.56 -5.04 16.18
C LYS A 127 -3.09 -5.44 16.28
N LEU A 128 -2.67 -6.38 15.44
CA LEU A 128 -1.27 -6.79 15.34
C LEU A 128 -0.36 -5.58 15.05
N ALA A 129 -0.76 -4.68 14.14
CA ALA A 129 0.02 -3.49 13.86
C ALA A 129 0.21 -2.57 15.08
N LEU A 130 -0.88 -2.30 15.82
CA LEU A 130 -0.80 -1.50 17.03
C LEU A 130 0.05 -2.18 18.12
N ASP A 131 -0.05 -3.50 18.26
CA ASP A 131 0.77 -4.29 19.18
C ASP A 131 2.26 -4.18 18.83
N ARG A 132 2.63 -4.36 17.55
CA ARG A 132 4.04 -4.22 17.10
C ARG A 132 4.59 -2.81 17.29
N VAL A 133 3.78 -1.78 17.05
CA VAL A 133 4.16 -0.39 17.34
C VAL A 133 4.39 -0.18 18.83
N ASN A 134 3.53 -0.74 19.68
CA ASN A 134 3.68 -0.68 21.14
C ASN A 134 4.91 -1.47 21.64
N GLU A 135 5.19 -2.63 21.06
CA GLU A 135 6.41 -3.40 21.34
C GLU A 135 7.66 -2.57 21.03
N PHE A 136 7.69 -1.93 19.85
CA PHE A 136 8.79 -1.04 19.47
C PHE A 136 8.92 0.15 20.43
N ALA A 137 7.81 0.83 20.75
CA ALA A 137 7.80 1.95 21.67
C ALA A 137 8.38 1.56 23.03
N LYS A 138 7.87 0.49 23.64
CA LYS A 138 8.32 -0.02 24.95
C LYS A 138 9.79 -0.44 24.94
N ALA A 139 10.23 -1.17 23.92
CA ALA A 139 11.62 -1.60 23.78
C ALA A 139 12.59 -0.40 23.73
N ASN A 140 12.13 0.73 23.17
CA ASN A 140 12.93 1.93 22.98
C ASN A 140 12.62 3.05 23.99
N ALA A 141 11.77 2.82 24.99
CA ALA A 141 11.33 3.84 25.95
C ALA A 141 12.50 4.43 26.75
N HIS A 142 13.59 3.67 26.93
CA HIS A 142 14.79 4.12 27.64
C HIS A 142 15.67 5.11 26.83
N SER A 143 15.50 5.14 25.49
CA SER A 143 16.25 6.03 24.60
C SER A 143 15.89 7.50 24.84
N ALA A 144 16.74 8.42 24.40
CA ALA A 144 16.45 9.87 24.49
C ALA A 144 15.12 10.22 23.79
N ARG A 145 14.93 9.67 22.58
CA ARG A 145 13.71 9.80 21.78
C ARG A 145 12.48 9.21 22.49
N GLY A 146 12.60 8.01 23.04
CA GLY A 146 11.52 7.33 23.74
C GLY A 146 11.06 8.09 24.98
N LYS A 147 12.01 8.59 25.79
CA LYS A 147 11.71 9.42 26.97
C LYS A 147 11.00 10.72 26.60
N SER A 148 11.49 11.42 25.57
CA SER A 148 10.89 12.70 25.15
C SER A 148 9.45 12.54 24.63
N LEU A 149 9.11 11.36 24.14
CA LEU A 149 7.80 11.03 23.56
C LEU A 149 6.95 10.13 24.46
N SER A 150 7.39 9.88 25.71
CA SER A 150 6.66 9.08 26.71
C SER A 150 6.27 7.68 26.23
N TRP A 151 7.15 7.01 25.47
CA TRP A 151 6.86 5.70 24.87
C TRP A 151 6.61 4.57 25.89
N GLU A 152 6.95 4.77 27.16
CA GLU A 152 6.62 3.85 28.25
C GLU A 152 5.11 3.72 28.50
N VAL A 153 4.32 4.75 28.17
CA VAL A 153 2.86 4.76 28.31
C VAL A 153 2.19 3.89 27.24
N GLY A 154 2.89 3.65 26.13
CA GLY A 154 2.35 3.01 24.93
C GLY A 154 1.67 3.99 23.98
N ILE A 155 1.32 3.48 22.81
CA ILE A 155 0.69 4.23 21.72
C ILE A 155 -0.76 3.78 21.59
N LYS A 156 -1.70 4.73 21.57
CA LYS A 156 -3.13 4.47 21.38
C LYS A 156 -3.51 4.51 19.91
N ALA A 157 -4.64 3.88 19.58
CA ALA A 157 -5.15 3.84 18.21
C ALA A 157 -5.39 5.24 17.64
N GLU A 158 -5.97 6.15 18.44
CA GLU A 158 -6.28 7.52 18.01
C GLU A 158 -5.04 8.40 17.74
N GLU A 159 -3.85 7.97 18.17
CA GLU A 159 -2.57 8.62 17.94
C GLU A 159 -1.90 8.15 16.63
N VAL A 160 -2.49 7.16 15.95
CA VAL A 160 -1.95 6.59 14.71
C VAL A 160 -2.69 7.16 13.50
N THR A 161 -1.93 7.73 12.57
CA THR A 161 -2.41 8.13 11.24
C THR A 161 -2.04 7.08 10.20
N PHE A 162 -3.04 6.41 9.62
CA PHE A 162 -2.89 5.33 8.65
C PHE A 162 -3.13 5.80 7.21
N LEU A 163 -2.17 5.53 6.32
CA LEU A 163 -2.24 5.89 4.90
C LEU A 163 -2.44 4.62 4.07
N ASP A 164 -3.40 4.65 3.15
CA ASP A 164 -3.67 3.53 2.22
C ASP A 164 -4.38 4.04 0.96
N ASP A 165 -4.16 3.37 -0.16
CA ASP A 165 -4.83 3.67 -1.44
C ASP A 165 -6.17 2.93 -1.58
N ILE A 166 -6.38 1.86 -0.79
CA ILE A 166 -7.57 1.01 -0.85
C ILE A 166 -8.60 1.43 0.20
N GLY A 167 -9.79 1.82 -0.27
CA GLY A 167 -10.86 2.32 0.59
C GLY A 167 -11.33 1.35 1.68
N GLU A 168 -11.41 0.04 1.39
CA GLU A 168 -11.81 -0.95 2.41
C GLU A 168 -10.78 -1.09 3.54
N ASN A 169 -9.48 -0.98 3.22
CA ASN A 169 -8.43 -0.98 4.24
C ASN A 169 -8.56 0.23 5.17
N LEU A 170 -8.89 1.40 4.62
CA LEU A 170 -9.11 2.62 5.40
C LEU A 170 -10.39 2.54 6.25
N LYS A 171 -11.46 1.94 5.71
CA LYS A 171 -12.70 1.75 6.45
C LYS A 171 -12.47 0.91 7.70
N GLU A 172 -11.72 -0.19 7.57
CA GLU A 172 -11.41 -1.02 8.73
C GLU A 172 -10.47 -0.30 9.71
N ALA A 173 -9.44 0.41 9.22
CA ALA A 173 -8.57 1.22 10.08
C ALA A 173 -9.37 2.21 10.96
N ARG A 174 -10.36 2.91 10.38
CA ARG A 174 -11.25 3.81 11.14
C ARG A 174 -12.06 3.07 12.21
N ARG A 175 -12.57 1.87 11.91
CA ARG A 175 -13.31 1.06 12.90
C ARG A 175 -12.43 0.65 14.08
N GLN A 176 -11.13 0.50 13.84
CA GLN A 176 -10.14 0.20 14.87
C GLN A 176 -9.66 1.44 15.63
N GLY A 177 -10.16 2.64 15.31
CA GLY A 177 -9.86 3.90 16.01
C GLY A 177 -8.70 4.71 15.42
N LEU A 178 -8.13 4.28 14.28
CA LEU A 178 -7.02 4.98 13.64
C LEU A 178 -7.53 6.19 12.87
N GLN A 179 -6.75 7.26 12.86
CA GLN A 179 -6.92 8.34 11.89
C GLN A 179 -6.51 7.82 10.50
N THR A 180 -7.09 8.34 9.43
CA THR A 180 -6.83 7.82 8.09
C THR A 180 -6.69 8.90 7.05
N ILE A 181 -5.73 8.73 6.14
CA ILE A 181 -5.54 9.55 4.96
C ILE A 181 -5.63 8.63 3.73
N LYS A 182 -6.47 8.99 2.76
CA LYS A 182 -6.60 8.23 1.52
C LYS A 182 -5.54 8.68 0.52
N VAL A 183 -4.76 7.73 0.01
CA VAL A 183 -3.79 8.01 -1.06
C VAL A 183 -4.48 7.77 -2.40
N ASN A 184 -4.82 8.83 -3.12
CA ASN A 184 -5.37 8.69 -4.47
C ASN A 184 -4.25 8.31 -5.45
N LEU A 185 -4.43 7.21 -6.18
CA LEU A 185 -3.45 6.76 -7.18
C LEU A 185 -3.17 7.85 -8.21
N GLY A 186 -1.89 8.08 -8.50
CA GLY A 186 -1.43 9.15 -9.38
C GLY A 186 -1.53 10.57 -8.79
N ARG A 187 -2.00 10.72 -7.54
CA ARG A 187 -2.15 12.00 -6.83
C ARG A 187 -1.62 11.93 -5.40
N ALA A 188 -0.52 11.20 -5.18
CA ALA A 188 0.08 11.02 -3.85
C ALA A 188 0.45 12.36 -3.16
N PHE A 189 0.70 13.43 -3.92
CA PHE A 189 0.91 14.78 -3.39
C PHE A 189 -0.23 15.29 -2.52
N GLU A 190 -1.48 14.90 -2.78
CA GLU A 190 -2.63 15.29 -1.94
C GLU A 190 -2.54 14.65 -0.55
N ALA A 191 -2.11 13.39 -0.49
CA ALA A 191 -1.90 12.71 0.78
C ALA A 191 -0.70 13.30 1.54
N VAL A 192 0.34 13.74 0.83
CA VAL A 192 1.46 14.46 1.44
C VAL A 192 1.02 15.82 2.00
N ASP A 193 0.20 16.58 1.28
CA ASP A 193 -0.35 17.86 1.77
C ASP A 193 -1.19 17.64 3.04
N GLU A 194 -2.00 16.58 3.09
CA GLU A 194 -2.76 16.24 4.30
C GLU A 194 -1.83 15.81 5.44
N LEU A 195 -0.75 15.09 5.13
CA LEU A 195 0.26 14.69 6.10
C LEU A 195 1.00 15.90 6.68
N GLU A 196 1.34 16.91 5.86
CA GLU A 196 1.88 18.19 6.33
C GLU A 196 0.93 18.88 7.31
N ARG A 197 -0.37 18.92 6.99
CA ARG A 197 -1.39 19.54 7.84
C ARG A 197 -1.49 18.88 9.21
N VAL A 198 -1.46 17.54 9.28
CA VAL A 198 -1.62 16.82 10.56
C VAL A 198 -0.33 16.75 11.38
N THR A 199 0.84 16.80 10.74
CA THR A 199 2.15 16.75 11.42
C THR A 199 2.72 18.13 11.73
N GLY A 200 2.26 19.17 11.04
CA GLY A 200 2.86 20.52 11.07
C GLY A 200 4.24 20.61 10.39
N LEU A 201 4.62 19.60 9.62
CA LEU A 201 5.92 19.52 8.93
C LEU A 201 5.84 19.95 7.47
N LYS A 202 6.97 20.41 6.93
CA LYS A 202 7.15 20.63 5.48
C LYS A 202 7.70 19.36 4.82
N LEU A 203 6.80 18.49 4.38
CA LEU A 203 7.09 17.18 3.81
C LEU A 203 7.17 17.20 2.28
N ALA A 204 6.41 18.06 1.61
CA ALA A 204 6.37 18.15 0.15
C ALA A 204 7.77 18.38 -0.43
N GLY A 205 8.11 17.63 -1.49
CA GLY A 205 9.28 17.87 -2.32
C GLY A 205 8.97 18.78 -3.51
N ASP A 206 9.91 18.85 -4.45
CA ASP A 206 9.81 19.72 -5.64
C ASP A 206 9.31 18.97 -6.89
N HIS A 207 8.78 17.75 -6.74
CA HIS A 207 8.25 17.00 -7.88
C HIS A 207 7.04 17.73 -8.50
N PRO A 208 6.78 17.63 -9.82
CA PRO A 208 5.62 18.27 -10.40
C PRO A 208 4.31 17.72 -9.83
N ARG A 209 3.39 18.61 -9.46
CA ARG A 209 2.03 18.28 -9.00
C ARG A 209 1.13 17.95 -10.19
N MET A 210 1.53 16.95 -10.96
CA MET A 210 0.81 16.49 -12.14
C MET A 210 0.11 15.18 -11.81
N PRO A 211 -1.24 15.11 -11.93
CA PRO A 211 -1.95 13.85 -11.82
C PRO A 211 -1.42 12.87 -12.87
N VAL A 212 -1.02 11.68 -12.42
CA VAL A 212 -0.72 10.58 -13.35
C VAL A 212 -2.05 9.98 -13.78
N GLU A 213 -2.57 10.44 -14.91
CA GLU A 213 -3.69 9.77 -15.55
C GLU A 213 -3.20 8.45 -16.17
N PRO A 214 -3.99 7.37 -16.10
CA PRO A 214 -3.70 6.17 -16.87
C PRO A 214 -3.61 6.56 -18.34
N LYS A 215 -2.40 6.56 -18.91
CA LYS A 215 -2.23 6.70 -20.35
C LYS A 215 -2.81 5.45 -20.97
N ALA A 216 -4.07 5.50 -21.37
CA ALA A 216 -4.65 4.55 -22.30
C ALA A 216 -4.00 4.77 -23.68
N GLN A 217 -2.70 4.50 -23.79
CA GLN A 217 -2.13 4.23 -25.09
C GLN A 217 -2.89 3.03 -25.64
N LYS A 218 -3.36 3.13 -26.88
CA LYS A 218 -3.84 1.99 -27.68
C LYS A 218 -2.66 1.05 -27.93
N VAL A 219 -2.11 0.44 -26.89
CA VAL A 219 -1.21 -0.69 -27.04
C VAL A 219 -2.12 -1.82 -27.48
N LYS A 220 -1.98 -2.26 -28.73
CA LYS A 220 -2.60 -3.50 -29.18
C LYS A 220 -2.17 -4.55 -28.17
N ALA A 221 -3.14 -5.13 -27.44
CA ALA A 221 -2.87 -6.27 -26.58
C ALA A 221 -2.03 -7.25 -27.40
N LYS A 222 -0.89 -7.67 -26.85
CA LYS A 222 -0.14 -8.77 -27.45
C LYS A 222 -1.09 -9.96 -27.40
N MET A 223 -1.57 -10.36 -28.59
CA MET A 223 -2.28 -11.62 -28.79
C MET A 223 -1.36 -12.79 -28.49
#